data_AF-A0A418YL51-F1
#
_entry.id   AF-A0A418YL51-F1
#
_cell.length_a   1.000
_cell.length_b   1.000
_cell.length_c   1.000
_cell.angle_alpha   90.00
_cell.angle_beta   90.00
_cell.angle_gamma   90.00
#
_symmetry.space_group_name_H-M   'P 1'
#
loop_
_entity.id
_entity.type
_entity.pdbx_description
1 polymer ?
#
loop_
_entity_poly.entity_id
_entity_poly.type
_entity_poly.pdbx_seq_one_letter_code
_entity_poly.pdbx_strand_id
1 'polypeptide(L)'
;MTARCPCSRLLKDRELSYSGAGNKAAFRRRLRAFAALKQAIAISRQPTRSYRWRFDPRFLSGNLVAQLSKDSPTHPWLRAPADAFRGKAAHIAMILRSQNHLEMMDRSEEICVINPLISQPIVELCLAIPTWLSCAGGRDRSVARSAFSKRLPELITTRRTKGGPDGFAARILKQYRADIRERLMDGHLASNNIVDRQKIETATRPDIGDQGESYVPLLFLVDTEAWIDHWRTRQPSTAQDCVGDGGH
;
A
#
# COMPACT_ATOMS: atom_id res chain seq x y z
N MET A 1 1.52 -3.60 0.76
CA MET A 1 0.35 -2.91 0.15
C MET A 1 0.63 -2.55 -1.30
N THR A 2 0.16 -3.34 -2.26
CA THR A 2 0.28 -3.05 -3.70
C THR A 2 -0.63 -1.88 -4.06
N ALA A 3 -0.05 -0.77 -4.50
CA ALA A 3 -0.80 0.24 -5.25
C ALA A 3 -1.19 -0.39 -6.59
N ARG A 4 -2.30 -1.14 -6.58
CA ARG A 4 -2.95 -1.58 -7.81
C ARG A 4 -3.44 -0.32 -8.49
N CYS A 5 -2.89 -0.04 -9.68
CA CYS A 5 -3.44 0.95 -10.59
C CYS A 5 -4.96 0.75 -10.65
N PRO A 6 -5.81 1.80 -10.54
CA PRO A 6 -7.27 1.67 -10.60
C PRO A 6 -7.77 0.86 -11.80
N CYS A 7 -6.98 0.79 -12.87
CA CYS A 7 -7.25 0.02 -14.08
C CYS A 7 -7.12 -1.51 -13.91
N SER A 8 -6.32 -1.99 -12.95
CA SER A 8 -5.98 -3.42 -12.79
C SER A 8 -7.11 -4.27 -12.19
N ARG A 9 -8.06 -3.65 -11.49
CA ARG A 9 -9.24 -4.34 -10.91
C ARG A 9 -10.38 -4.52 -11.93
N LEU A 10 -10.34 -3.83 -13.08
CA LEU A 10 -11.42 -3.83 -14.08
C LEU A 10 -11.39 -5.02 -15.04
N LEU A 11 -10.37 -5.88 -14.98
CA LEU A 11 -10.17 -6.98 -15.95
C LEU A 11 -10.34 -8.39 -15.37
N LYS A 12 -10.56 -8.56 -14.06
CA LYS A 12 -10.57 -9.89 -13.42
C LYS A 12 -11.95 -10.58 -13.37
N ASP A 13 -13.07 -9.87 -13.21
CA ASP A 13 -14.32 -10.53 -12.74
C ASP A 13 -15.53 -10.46 -13.68
N ARG A 14 -15.37 -10.52 -15.01
CA ARG A 14 -16.54 -10.59 -15.92
C ARG A 14 -16.37 -11.60 -17.05
N GLU A 15 -16.52 -12.88 -16.71
CA GLU A 15 -16.88 -13.90 -17.70
C GLU A 15 -18.36 -13.75 -18.03
N LEU A 16 -18.66 -13.01 -19.10
CA LEU A 16 -19.99 -13.02 -19.73
C LEU A 16 -20.02 -14.15 -20.76
N SER A 17 -20.77 -15.20 -20.45
CA SER A 17 -21.18 -16.26 -21.39
C SER A 17 -22.00 -15.64 -22.53
N TYR A 18 -21.68 -16.02 -23.78
CA TYR A 18 -22.44 -15.60 -24.98
C TYR A 18 -22.52 -16.75 -25.98
N SER A 19 -23.75 -17.15 -26.32
CA SER A 19 -24.11 -18.08 -27.39
C SER A 19 -24.50 -17.29 -28.64
N GLY A 20 -23.63 -17.27 -29.66
CA GLY A 20 -23.93 -16.65 -30.95
C GLY A 20 -22.71 -16.59 -31.87
N ALA A 21 -22.94 -16.90 -33.15
CA ALA A 21 -21.93 -17.06 -34.21
C ALA A 21 -21.35 -15.73 -34.76
N GLY A 22 -20.99 -14.81 -33.86
CA GLY A 22 -20.33 -13.54 -34.19
C GLY A 22 -18.89 -13.50 -33.66
N ASN A 23 -18.02 -12.73 -34.31
CA ASN A 23 -16.58 -12.67 -34.03
C ASN A 23 -16.28 -12.10 -32.62
N LYS A 24 -16.23 -12.98 -31.62
CA LYS A 24 -16.15 -12.71 -30.16
C LYS A 24 -15.08 -11.67 -29.78
N ALA A 25 -13.98 -11.60 -30.53
CA ALA A 25 -12.86 -10.70 -30.24
C ALA A 25 -13.14 -9.23 -30.60
N ALA A 26 -13.99 -8.95 -31.59
CA ALA A 26 -14.36 -7.59 -31.99
C ALA A 26 -15.39 -6.99 -31.04
N PHE A 27 -16.40 -7.78 -30.63
CA PHE A 27 -17.42 -7.38 -29.66
C PHE A 27 -16.82 -7.12 -28.27
N ARG A 28 -15.94 -8.02 -27.78
CA ARG A 28 -15.19 -7.82 -26.53
C ARG A 28 -14.29 -6.57 -26.54
N ARG A 29 -13.70 -6.22 -27.69
CA ARG A 29 -12.89 -4.99 -27.85
C ARG A 29 -13.74 -3.72 -27.82
N ARG A 30 -14.89 -3.71 -28.49
CA ARG A 30 -15.82 -2.56 -28.53
C ARG A 30 -16.45 -2.26 -27.15
N LEU A 31 -16.85 -3.30 -26.39
CA LEU A 31 -17.32 -3.16 -25.00
C LEU A 31 -16.26 -2.55 -24.08
N ARG A 32 -14.98 -2.92 -24.26
CA ARG A 32 -13.86 -2.35 -23.49
C ARG A 32 -13.54 -0.91 -23.90
N ALA A 33 -13.62 -0.57 -25.18
CA ALA A 33 -13.41 0.78 -25.67
C ALA A 33 -14.51 1.74 -25.19
N PHE A 34 -15.79 1.33 -25.24
CA PHE A 34 -16.88 2.15 -24.74
C PHE A 34 -16.84 2.31 -23.22
N ALA A 35 -16.50 1.25 -22.48
CA ALA A 35 -16.27 1.35 -21.04
C ALA A 35 -15.10 2.28 -20.71
N ALA A 36 -13.99 2.20 -21.46
CA ALA A 36 -12.84 3.10 -21.30
C ALA A 36 -13.20 4.55 -21.63
N LEU A 37 -13.95 4.80 -22.71
CA LEU A 37 -14.41 6.13 -23.09
C LEU A 37 -15.39 6.71 -22.06
N LYS A 38 -16.37 5.92 -21.62
CA LYS A 38 -17.31 6.32 -20.56
C LYS A 38 -16.57 6.68 -19.26
N GLN A 39 -15.52 5.92 -18.91
CA GLN A 39 -14.69 6.23 -17.75
C GLN A 39 -13.81 7.46 -17.99
N ALA A 40 -13.24 7.65 -19.18
CA ALA A 40 -12.47 8.84 -19.51
C ALA A 40 -13.35 10.11 -19.41
N ILE A 41 -14.57 10.07 -19.95
CA ILE A 41 -15.57 11.14 -19.83
C ILE A 41 -15.98 11.34 -18.36
N ALA A 42 -16.21 10.26 -17.60
CA ALA A 42 -16.56 10.37 -16.19
C ALA A 42 -15.41 10.99 -15.36
N ILE A 43 -14.16 10.67 -15.68
CA ILE A 43 -12.98 11.21 -15.00
C ILE A 43 -12.76 12.68 -15.39
N SER A 44 -12.94 13.04 -16.66
CA SER A 44 -12.76 14.43 -17.13
C SER A 44 -13.82 15.39 -16.61
N ARG A 45 -15.04 14.90 -16.36
CA ARG A 45 -16.14 15.68 -15.80
C ARG A 45 -16.11 15.81 -14.28
N GLN A 46 -15.28 15.02 -13.60
CA GLN A 46 -15.18 15.16 -12.15
C GLN A 46 -14.11 16.21 -11.81
N PRO A 47 -14.39 17.11 -10.84
CA PRO A 47 -13.37 18.03 -10.38
C PRO A 47 -12.13 17.26 -9.93
N THR A 48 -10.99 17.91 -10.10
CA THR A 48 -9.74 17.45 -9.53
C THR A 48 -9.95 17.35 -8.02
N ARG A 49 -9.57 16.21 -7.45
CA ARG A 49 -9.68 15.98 -6.02
C ARG A 49 -8.27 15.83 -5.49
N SER A 50 -8.00 16.52 -4.39
CA SER A 50 -6.87 16.23 -3.52
C SER A 50 -6.73 14.73 -3.33
N TYR A 51 -5.50 14.24 -3.40
CA TYR A 51 -5.27 12.81 -3.23
C TYR A 51 -5.65 12.42 -1.80
N ARG A 52 -6.49 11.39 -1.68
CA ARG A 52 -6.87 10.82 -0.39
C ARG A 52 -6.18 9.48 -0.22
N TRP A 53 -5.51 9.33 0.91
CA TRP A 53 -4.95 8.05 1.31
C TRP A 53 -6.06 7.02 1.42
N ARG A 54 -5.80 5.81 0.89
CA ARG A 54 -6.66 4.66 1.10
C ARG A 54 -6.01 3.79 2.15
N PHE A 55 -6.70 3.60 3.26
CA PHE A 55 -6.35 2.62 4.27
C PHE A 55 -7.12 1.32 4.04
N ASP A 56 -6.64 0.24 4.65
CA ASP A 56 -7.27 -1.07 4.58
C ASP A 56 -8.09 -1.31 5.85
N PRO A 57 -9.44 -1.28 5.79
CA PRO A 57 -10.27 -1.35 6.97
C PRO A 57 -10.52 -2.79 7.45
N ARG A 58 -10.00 -3.82 6.76
CA ARG A 58 -10.42 -5.22 6.92
C ARG A 58 -10.37 -5.76 8.35
N PHE A 59 -9.45 -5.26 9.17
CA PHE A 59 -9.27 -5.72 10.55
C PHE A 59 -9.36 -4.61 11.58
N LEU A 60 -9.68 -3.39 11.16
CA LEU A 60 -9.82 -2.27 12.07
C LEU A 60 -11.22 -2.27 12.70
N SER A 61 -11.32 -1.76 13.92
CA SER A 61 -12.60 -1.60 14.60
C SER A 61 -13.50 -0.63 13.83
N GLY A 62 -14.82 -0.85 13.90
CA GLY A 62 -15.79 0.00 13.21
C GLY A 62 -15.71 1.47 13.63
N ASN A 63 -15.44 1.71 14.93
CA ASN A 63 -15.28 3.05 15.48
C ASN A 63 -14.07 3.78 14.87
N LEU A 64 -12.91 3.11 14.79
CA LEU A 64 -11.72 3.68 14.19
C LEU A 64 -11.93 3.96 12.70
N VAL A 65 -12.56 3.05 11.96
CA VAL A 65 -12.88 3.27 10.54
C VAL A 65 -13.80 4.47 10.37
N ALA A 66 -14.81 4.64 11.23
CA ALA A 66 -15.71 5.79 11.19
C ALA A 66 -14.98 7.10 11.51
N GLN A 67 -14.07 7.10 12.48
CA GLN A 67 -13.22 8.25 12.80
C GLN A 67 -12.30 8.63 11.64
N LEU A 68 -11.54 7.67 11.09
CA LEU A 68 -10.62 7.91 9.96
C LEU A 68 -11.36 8.34 8.67
N SER A 69 -12.62 7.92 8.52
CA SER A 69 -13.46 8.35 7.40
C SER A 69 -13.90 9.81 7.53
N LYS A 70 -14.06 10.31 8.76
CA LYS A 70 -14.35 11.73 9.03
C LYS A 70 -13.09 12.58 8.94
N ASP A 71 -12.01 12.11 9.56
CA ASP A 71 -10.77 12.87 9.72
C ASP A 71 -9.57 12.07 9.17
N SER A 72 -9.50 12.03 7.84
CA SER A 72 -8.41 11.32 7.17
C SER A 72 -7.10 12.12 7.27
N PRO A 73 -5.96 11.47 7.60
CA PRO A 73 -4.67 12.13 7.60
C PRO A 73 -4.41 12.86 6.29
N THR A 74 -4.02 14.13 6.39
CA THR A 74 -3.77 15.00 5.25
C THR A 74 -2.40 15.65 5.36
N HIS A 75 -1.84 16.04 4.22
CA HIS A 75 -0.57 16.74 4.14
C HIS A 75 -0.76 17.94 3.20
N PRO A 76 -0.13 19.11 3.46
CA PRO A 76 -0.27 20.29 2.62
C PRO A 76 -0.04 20.00 1.12
N TRP A 77 0.94 19.17 0.77
CA TRP A 77 1.21 18.78 -0.63
C TRP A 77 0.10 17.95 -1.29
N LEU A 78 -0.83 17.38 -0.53
CA LEU A 78 -1.98 16.65 -1.09
C LEU A 78 -3.12 17.57 -1.50
N ARG A 79 -3.09 18.86 -1.09
CA ARG A 79 -4.04 19.88 -1.51
C ARG A 79 -3.71 20.30 -2.94
N ALA A 80 -4.27 19.57 -3.91
CA ALA A 80 -4.02 19.82 -5.32
C ALA A 80 -4.76 21.09 -5.80
N PRO A 81 -4.16 21.90 -6.69
CA PRO A 81 -4.85 22.96 -7.40
C PRO A 81 -6.08 22.45 -8.17
N ALA A 82 -7.07 23.32 -8.37
CA ALA A 82 -8.35 22.96 -9.00
C ALA A 82 -8.23 22.47 -10.46
N ASP A 83 -7.17 22.86 -11.15
CA ASP A 83 -6.85 22.49 -12.54
C ASP A 83 -5.86 21.30 -12.63
N ALA A 84 -5.34 20.80 -11.51
CA ALA A 84 -4.31 19.77 -11.51
C ALA A 84 -4.84 18.37 -11.88
N PHE A 85 -4.21 17.71 -12.85
CA PHE A 85 -4.57 16.34 -13.19
C PHE A 85 -4.47 15.38 -12.00
N ARG A 86 -5.45 14.49 -11.84
CA ARG A 86 -5.48 13.45 -10.78
C ARG A 86 -4.23 12.58 -10.73
N GLY A 87 -3.66 12.29 -11.91
CA GLY A 87 -2.41 11.54 -12.01
C GLY A 87 -1.25 12.29 -11.32
N LYS A 88 -1.18 13.62 -11.44
CA LYS A 88 -0.17 14.44 -10.76
C LYS A 88 -0.42 14.51 -9.26
N ALA A 89 -1.67 14.67 -8.81
CA ALA A 89 -2.00 14.58 -7.39
C ALA A 89 -1.57 13.23 -6.78
N ALA A 90 -1.79 12.12 -7.50
CA ALA A 90 -1.30 10.81 -7.08
C ALA A 90 0.22 10.70 -7.15
N HIS A 91 0.88 11.35 -8.12
CA HIS A 91 2.33 11.38 -8.22
C HIS A 91 2.97 12.05 -7.00
N ILE A 92 2.46 13.22 -6.58
CA ILE A 92 2.90 13.92 -5.37
C ILE A 92 2.68 13.05 -4.12
N ALA A 93 1.55 12.37 -4.02
CA ALA A 93 1.32 11.44 -2.93
C ALA A 93 2.36 10.30 -2.89
N MET A 94 2.80 9.78 -4.05
CA MET A 94 3.84 8.75 -4.07
C MET A 94 5.22 9.27 -3.62
N ILE A 95 5.52 10.56 -3.85
CA ILE A 95 6.74 11.20 -3.33
C ILE A 95 6.69 11.29 -1.79
N LEU A 96 5.55 11.71 -1.22
CA LEU A 96 5.37 11.68 0.24
C LEU A 96 5.53 10.27 0.79
N ARG A 97 4.94 9.27 0.12
CA ARG A 97 5.06 7.87 0.52
C ARG A 97 6.51 7.37 0.51
N SER A 98 7.34 7.82 -0.42
CA SER A 98 8.73 7.37 -0.49
C SER A 98 9.57 7.85 0.69
N GLN A 99 9.19 8.96 1.34
CA GLN A 99 9.92 9.49 2.50
C GLN A 99 9.98 8.50 3.67
N ASN A 100 8.91 7.70 3.87
CA ASN A 100 8.85 6.65 4.89
C ASN A 100 9.90 5.53 4.73
N HIS A 101 10.66 5.51 3.62
CA HIS A 101 11.64 4.47 3.33
C HIS A 101 13.06 5.02 3.18
N LEU A 102 13.30 6.30 3.50
CA LEU A 102 14.62 6.92 3.34
C LEU A 102 15.59 6.55 4.47
N GLU A 103 15.09 6.38 5.70
CA GLU A 103 15.89 6.09 6.90
C GLU A 103 15.67 4.65 7.37
N MET A 104 16.09 3.67 6.56
CA MET A 104 15.82 2.24 6.85
C MET A 104 16.90 1.55 7.68
N MET A 105 18.06 2.18 7.92
CA MET A 105 19.17 1.60 8.68
C MET A 105 19.32 2.27 10.05
N ASP A 106 19.81 1.50 11.02
CA ASP A 106 20.20 2.04 12.32
C ASP A 106 21.27 3.12 12.13
N ARG A 107 21.12 4.25 12.84
CA ARG A 107 22.10 5.35 12.80
C ARG A 107 23.44 4.95 13.41
N SER A 108 23.50 3.82 14.11
CA SER A 108 24.72 3.22 14.63
C SER A 108 25.57 2.50 13.57
N GLU A 109 24.99 2.18 12.40
CA GLU A 109 25.69 1.52 11.30
C GLU A 109 26.48 2.54 10.46
N GLU A 110 27.76 2.28 10.20
CA GLU A 110 28.64 3.17 9.42
C GLU A 110 28.36 3.16 7.90
N ILE A 111 27.27 2.53 7.46
CA ILE A 111 26.93 2.38 6.04
C ILE A 111 26.19 3.62 5.52
N CYS A 112 26.83 4.36 4.62
CA CYS A 112 26.18 5.46 3.92
C CYS A 112 25.14 4.92 2.91
N VAL A 113 23.86 5.07 3.23
CA VAL A 113 22.76 4.75 2.30
C VAL A 113 22.45 5.96 1.43
N ILE A 114 22.67 5.82 0.12
CA ILE A 114 22.24 6.81 -0.88
C ILE A 114 20.95 6.36 -1.57
N ASN A 115 20.05 7.31 -1.84
CA ASN A 115 18.77 7.08 -2.51
C ASN A 115 18.68 7.85 -3.85
N PRO A 116 19.37 7.40 -4.93
CA PRO A 116 19.50 8.18 -6.16
C PRO A 116 18.17 8.54 -6.83
N LEU A 117 17.17 7.67 -6.72
CA LEU A 117 15.85 7.87 -7.35
C LEU A 117 15.02 9.00 -6.71
N ILE A 118 15.38 9.43 -5.50
CA ILE A 118 14.72 10.55 -4.79
C ILE A 118 15.58 11.82 -4.88
N SER A 119 16.72 11.79 -5.59
CA SER A 119 17.47 13.01 -5.86
C SER A 119 16.61 14.02 -6.62
N GLN A 120 16.76 15.30 -6.27
CA GLN A 120 16.00 16.40 -6.85
C GLN A 120 15.94 16.37 -8.39
N PRO A 121 17.05 16.24 -9.15
CA PRO A 121 16.98 16.26 -10.62
C PRO A 121 16.17 15.09 -11.19
N ILE A 122 16.20 13.93 -10.55
CA ILE A 122 15.42 12.77 -10.98
C ILE A 122 13.94 12.97 -10.66
N VAL A 123 13.62 13.52 -9.48
CA VAL A 123 12.24 13.81 -9.08
C VAL A 123 11.65 14.89 -9.99
N GLU A 124 12.37 15.98 -10.26
CA GLU A 124 11.94 17.05 -11.16
C GLU A 124 11.69 16.55 -12.58
N LEU A 125 12.59 15.72 -13.12
CA LEU A 125 12.40 15.08 -14.42
C LEU A 125 11.12 14.21 -14.42
N CYS A 126 10.94 13.37 -13.39
CA CYS A 126 9.73 12.57 -13.25
C CYS A 126 8.46 13.44 -13.19
N LEU A 127 8.52 14.56 -12.47
CA LEU A 127 7.44 15.53 -12.36
C LEU A 127 7.16 16.28 -13.66
N ALA A 128 8.13 16.48 -14.54
CA ALA A 128 7.91 17.04 -15.87
C ALA A 128 7.18 16.06 -16.80
N ILE A 129 7.46 14.75 -16.66
CA ILE A 129 6.88 13.72 -17.53
C ILE A 129 5.36 13.59 -17.32
N PRO A 130 4.55 13.57 -18.40
CA PRO A 130 3.12 13.27 -18.30
C PRO A 130 2.81 11.92 -17.66
N THR A 131 1.88 11.91 -16.71
CA THR A 131 1.67 10.73 -15.85
C THR A 131 1.13 9.50 -16.59
N TRP A 132 0.40 9.68 -17.68
CA TRP A 132 -0.08 8.57 -18.53
C TRP A 132 1.06 7.85 -19.25
N LEU A 133 2.21 8.50 -19.46
CA LEU A 133 3.38 7.84 -20.03
C LEU A 133 4.03 6.84 -19.08
N SER A 134 3.70 6.85 -17.78
CA SER A 134 4.20 5.89 -16.79
C SER A 134 3.59 4.49 -16.93
N CYS A 135 2.48 4.38 -17.66
CA CYS A 135 1.80 3.11 -17.97
C CYS A 135 1.55 2.91 -19.48
N ALA A 136 2.32 3.60 -20.33
CA ALA A 136 2.19 3.51 -21.79
C ALA A 136 2.26 2.06 -22.28
N GLY A 137 1.39 1.71 -23.23
CA GLY A 137 1.28 0.33 -23.72
C GLY A 137 0.75 -0.67 -22.69
N GLY A 138 0.12 -0.19 -21.61
CA GLY A 138 -0.40 -1.04 -20.53
C GLY A 138 0.70 -1.64 -19.65
N ARG A 139 1.89 -1.03 -19.61
CA ARG A 139 3.06 -1.53 -18.87
C ARG A 139 3.47 -0.52 -17.81
N ASP A 140 3.47 -0.94 -16.55
CA ASP A 140 3.96 -0.11 -15.45
C ASP A 140 5.45 0.24 -15.63
N ARG A 141 5.81 1.46 -15.23
CA ARG A 141 7.18 2.03 -15.30
C ARG A 141 7.72 2.09 -16.73
N SER A 142 6.85 2.28 -17.72
CA SER A 142 7.22 2.30 -19.14
C SER A 142 8.31 3.31 -19.48
N VAL A 143 8.31 4.48 -18.85
CA VAL A 143 9.35 5.50 -19.07
C VAL A 143 10.74 4.99 -18.66
N ALA A 144 10.86 4.49 -17.43
CA ALA A 144 12.11 3.92 -16.93
C ALA A 144 12.56 2.73 -17.79
N ARG A 145 11.64 1.82 -18.13
CA ARG A 145 11.95 0.67 -18.99
C ARG A 145 12.46 1.10 -20.36
N SER A 146 11.88 2.14 -20.95
CA SER A 146 12.34 2.71 -22.22
C SER A 146 13.74 3.30 -22.09
N ALA A 147 13.98 4.11 -21.05
CA ALA A 147 15.27 4.74 -20.79
C ALA A 147 16.42 3.73 -20.63
N PHE A 148 16.16 2.58 -20.00
CA PHE A 148 17.15 1.52 -19.78
C PHE A 148 17.10 0.38 -20.81
N SER A 149 16.27 0.47 -21.85
CA SER A 149 16.05 -0.61 -22.83
C SER A 149 17.33 -1.07 -23.55
N LYS A 150 18.27 -0.15 -23.78
CA LYS A 150 19.56 -0.42 -24.44
C LYS A 150 20.66 -0.84 -23.45
N ARG A 151 20.41 -0.79 -22.14
CA ARG A 151 21.41 -1.03 -21.09
C ARG A 151 21.11 -2.25 -20.22
N LEU A 152 19.90 -2.81 -20.30
CA LEU A 152 19.47 -3.97 -19.53
C LEU A 152 18.97 -5.08 -20.46
N PRO A 153 19.19 -6.36 -20.12
CA PRO A 153 18.63 -7.48 -20.86
C PRO A 153 17.12 -7.39 -21.03
N GLU A 154 16.62 -7.87 -22.16
CA GLU A 154 15.19 -7.86 -22.48
C GLU A 154 14.36 -8.56 -21.39
N LEU A 155 14.90 -9.62 -20.79
CA LEU A 155 14.28 -10.35 -19.70
C LEU A 155 13.92 -9.44 -18.50
N ILE A 156 14.75 -8.43 -18.21
CA ILE A 156 14.49 -7.45 -17.12
C ILE A 156 13.48 -6.40 -17.58
N THR A 157 13.66 -5.86 -18.79
CA THR A 157 12.88 -4.73 -19.30
C THR A 157 11.47 -5.13 -19.73
N THR A 158 11.21 -6.42 -19.98
CA THR A 158 9.88 -6.95 -20.33
C THR A 158 9.20 -7.68 -19.16
N ARG A 159 9.91 -7.95 -18.06
CA ARG A 159 9.37 -8.63 -16.87
C ARG A 159 8.10 -7.98 -16.36
N ARG A 160 7.02 -8.76 -16.30
CA ARG A 160 5.69 -8.30 -15.84
C ARG A 160 5.40 -8.59 -14.38
N THR A 161 5.99 -9.65 -13.83
CA THR A 161 5.76 -10.06 -12.45
C THR A 161 6.85 -9.49 -11.56
N LYS A 162 6.48 -8.77 -10.50
CA LYS A 162 7.41 -8.55 -9.39
C LYS A 162 7.47 -9.86 -8.61
N GLY A 163 8.66 -10.38 -8.36
CA GLY A 163 8.87 -11.41 -7.36
C GLY A 163 8.54 -10.75 -6.03
N GLY A 164 7.34 -11.01 -5.54
CA GLY A 164 6.88 -10.50 -4.26
C GLY A 164 7.34 -11.43 -3.15
N PRO A 165 7.63 -10.91 -1.95
CA PRO A 165 7.79 -11.74 -0.75
C PRO A 165 6.49 -12.46 -0.38
N ASP A 166 5.39 -12.22 -1.12
CA ASP A 166 4.05 -12.77 -0.96
C ASP A 166 4.03 -14.26 -0.59
N GLY A 167 4.79 -15.10 -1.30
CA GLY A 167 4.87 -16.53 -0.98
C GLY A 167 5.59 -16.84 0.33
N PHE A 168 6.61 -16.05 0.70
CA PHE A 168 7.29 -16.18 1.99
C PHE A 168 6.43 -15.66 3.14
N ALA A 169 5.78 -14.51 2.97
CA ALA A 169 4.86 -13.92 3.94
C ALA A 169 3.66 -14.85 4.22
N ALA A 170 3.12 -15.48 3.19
CA ALA A 170 2.07 -16.50 3.35
C ALA A 170 2.56 -17.72 4.14
N ARG A 171 3.80 -18.18 3.92
CA ARG A 171 4.40 -19.27 4.72
C ARG A 171 4.56 -18.89 6.19
N ILE A 172 5.03 -17.68 6.50
CA ILE A 172 5.13 -17.18 7.89
C ILE A 172 3.76 -17.22 8.56
N LEU A 173 2.74 -16.64 7.91
CA LEU A 173 1.39 -16.61 8.47
C LEU A 173 0.84 -18.02 8.70
N LYS A 174 1.09 -18.95 7.78
CA LYS A 174 0.66 -20.34 7.90
C LYS A 174 1.35 -21.05 9.07
N GLN A 175 2.66 -20.85 9.22
CA GLN A 175 3.48 -21.50 10.24
C GLN A 175 3.16 -20.98 11.64
N TYR A 176 3.07 -19.66 11.82
CA TYR A 176 2.92 -19.00 13.12
C TYR A 176 1.49 -18.53 13.37
N ARG A 177 0.49 -19.19 12.77
CA ARG A 177 -0.91 -18.74 12.81
C ARG A 177 -1.46 -18.62 14.23
N ALA A 178 -1.18 -19.60 15.09
CA ALA A 178 -1.64 -19.62 16.47
C ALA A 178 -1.05 -18.45 17.26
N ASP A 179 0.27 -18.29 17.20
CA ASP A 179 0.98 -17.20 17.89
C ASP A 179 0.54 -15.82 17.40
N ILE A 180 0.34 -15.67 16.08
CA ILE A 180 -0.17 -14.43 15.48
C ILE A 180 -1.60 -14.14 15.96
N ARG A 181 -2.45 -15.16 16.05
CA ARG A 181 -3.81 -15.01 16.56
C ARG A 181 -3.79 -14.53 18.00
N GLU A 182 -3.07 -15.23 18.87
CA GLU A 182 -2.95 -14.88 20.30
C GLU A 182 -2.45 -13.45 20.46
N ARG A 183 -1.32 -13.11 19.79
CA ARG A 183 -0.73 -11.78 19.83
C ARG A 183 -1.68 -10.68 19.40
N LEU A 184 -2.47 -10.88 18.33
CA LEU A 184 -3.40 -9.85 17.83
C LEU A 184 -4.71 -9.80 18.60
N MET A 185 -5.15 -10.91 19.20
CA MET A 185 -6.39 -10.95 19.96
C MET A 185 -6.17 -10.39 21.36
N ASP A 186 -5.08 -10.76 22.01
CA ASP A 186 -4.80 -10.44 23.42
C ASP A 186 -3.75 -9.34 23.58
N GLY A 187 -3.27 -8.76 22.47
CA GLY A 187 -2.32 -7.66 22.42
C GLY A 187 -2.92 -6.27 22.59
N HIS A 188 -2.05 -5.26 22.45
CA HIS A 188 -2.35 -3.87 22.76
C HIS A 188 -3.38 -3.25 21.80
N LEU A 189 -3.35 -3.64 20.52
CA LEU A 189 -4.30 -3.10 19.53
C LEU A 189 -5.73 -3.55 19.84
N ALA A 190 -5.91 -4.77 20.34
CA ALA A 190 -7.22 -5.26 20.76
C ALA A 190 -7.69 -4.58 22.05
N SER A 191 -6.82 -4.48 23.07
CA SER A 191 -7.16 -3.81 24.34
C SER A 191 -7.55 -2.34 24.15
N ASN A 192 -7.00 -1.66 23.13
CA ASN A 192 -7.29 -0.26 22.82
C ASN A 192 -8.40 -0.08 21.76
N ASN A 193 -9.15 -1.15 21.41
CA ASN A 193 -10.23 -1.10 20.41
C ASN A 193 -9.78 -0.58 19.03
N ILE A 194 -8.53 -0.83 18.62
CA ILE A 194 -8.00 -0.48 17.31
C ILE A 194 -8.38 -1.54 16.26
N VAL A 195 -8.31 -2.83 16.65
CA VAL A 195 -8.65 -3.96 15.78
C VAL A 195 -10.04 -4.53 16.11
N ASP A 196 -10.63 -5.19 15.11
CA ASP A 196 -11.86 -5.96 15.25
C ASP A 196 -11.52 -7.42 15.58
N ARG A 197 -11.69 -7.79 16.85
CA ARG A 197 -11.32 -9.12 17.37
C ARG A 197 -12.03 -10.25 16.62
N GLN A 198 -13.30 -10.08 16.23
CA GLN A 198 -14.07 -11.12 15.52
C GLN A 198 -13.54 -11.33 14.10
N LYS A 199 -13.14 -10.24 13.41
CA LYS A 199 -12.54 -10.34 12.07
C LYS A 199 -11.15 -10.97 12.11
N ILE A 200 -10.33 -10.65 13.12
CA ILE A 200 -9.04 -11.30 13.35
C ILE A 200 -9.22 -12.79 13.63
N GLU A 201 -10.15 -13.12 14.54
CA GLU A 201 -10.47 -14.50 14.88
C GLU A 201 -10.85 -15.29 13.63
N THR A 202 -11.75 -14.76 12.82
CA THR A 202 -12.18 -15.41 11.58
C THR A 202 -11.00 -15.60 10.65
N ALA A 203 -10.22 -14.56 10.37
CA ALA A 203 -9.10 -14.63 9.42
C ALA A 203 -7.95 -15.55 9.86
N THR A 204 -7.88 -15.88 11.15
CA THR A 204 -6.86 -16.76 11.72
C THR A 204 -7.36 -18.18 11.99
N ARG A 205 -8.59 -18.53 11.60
CA ARG A 205 -9.09 -19.91 11.74
C ARG A 205 -8.28 -20.90 10.88
N PRO A 206 -8.01 -22.12 11.37
CA PRO A 206 -7.25 -23.14 10.62
C PRO A 206 -7.93 -23.59 9.32
N ASP A 207 -9.27 -23.65 9.32
CA ASP A 207 -10.08 -24.29 8.27
C ASP A 207 -10.42 -23.37 7.09
N ILE A 208 -10.09 -22.08 7.21
CA ILE A 208 -10.29 -21.15 6.11
C ILE A 208 -9.10 -21.33 5.17
N GLY A 209 -9.34 -22.06 4.08
CA GLY A 209 -8.35 -22.31 3.01
C GLY A 209 -7.63 -21.05 2.57
N ASP A 210 -6.46 -21.21 1.96
CA ASP A 210 -5.46 -20.16 1.69
C ASP A 210 -6.07 -18.89 1.05
N GLN A 211 -6.58 -17.96 1.88
CA GLN A 211 -7.19 -16.71 1.43
C GLN A 211 -6.06 -15.77 0.99
N GLY A 212 -5.58 -16.03 -0.23
CA GLY A 212 -4.68 -15.14 -0.94
C GLY A 212 -5.20 -13.71 -0.87
N GLU A 213 -4.32 -12.78 -0.48
CA GLU A 213 -4.54 -11.34 -0.26
C GLU A 213 -4.86 -10.88 1.19
N SER A 214 -5.08 -11.78 2.17
CA SER A 214 -5.37 -11.40 3.57
C SER A 214 -4.15 -11.30 4.50
N TYR A 215 -2.99 -11.80 4.08
CA TYR A 215 -1.79 -11.87 4.94
C TYR A 215 -1.12 -10.51 5.18
N VAL A 216 -1.13 -9.61 4.19
CA VAL A 216 -0.39 -8.34 4.29
C VAL A 216 -0.89 -7.47 5.45
N PRO A 217 -2.20 -7.20 5.61
CA PRO A 217 -2.65 -6.36 6.72
C PRO A 217 -2.48 -7.05 8.08
N LEU A 218 -2.64 -8.38 8.16
CA LEU A 218 -2.39 -9.12 9.40
C LEU A 218 -0.93 -8.96 9.84
N LEU A 219 0.03 -9.15 8.93
CA LEU A 219 1.44 -8.98 9.25
C LEU A 219 1.79 -7.53 9.64
N PHE A 220 1.14 -6.52 9.05
CA PHE A 220 1.30 -5.13 9.51
C PHE A 220 0.81 -4.92 10.95
N LEU A 221 -0.29 -5.56 11.35
CA LEU A 221 -0.77 -5.48 12.73
C LEU A 221 0.19 -6.19 13.68
N VAL A 222 0.72 -7.36 13.29
CA VAL A 222 1.72 -8.10 14.09
C VAL A 222 2.99 -7.29 14.28
N ASP A 223 3.49 -6.67 13.21
CA ASP A 223 4.64 -5.77 13.23
C ASP A 223 4.38 -4.56 14.16
N THR A 224 3.16 -4.01 14.12
CA THR A 224 2.76 -2.92 15.02
C THR A 224 2.76 -3.35 16.48
N GLU A 225 2.23 -4.53 16.82
CA GLU A 225 2.32 -5.07 18.19
C GLU A 225 3.77 -5.27 18.63
N ALA A 226 4.64 -5.78 17.73
CA ALA A 226 6.08 -5.94 18.03
C ALA A 226 6.77 -4.62 18.31
N TRP A 227 6.43 -3.59 17.52
CA TRP A 227 6.90 -2.24 17.76
C TRP A 227 6.42 -1.68 19.11
N ILE A 228 5.14 -1.88 19.47
CA ILE A 228 4.59 -1.41 20.76
C ILE A 228 5.33 -2.08 21.92
N ASP A 229 5.51 -3.40 21.89
CA ASP A 229 6.20 -4.16 22.94
C ASP A 229 7.64 -3.67 23.14
N HIS A 230 8.37 -3.46 22.04
CA HIS A 230 9.75 -2.96 22.07
C HIS A 230 9.87 -1.60 22.79
N TRP A 231 8.94 -0.68 22.54
CA TRP A 231 8.99 0.64 23.19
C TRP A 231 8.47 0.63 24.63
N ARG A 232 7.53 -0.27 24.96
CA ARG A 232 7.04 -0.43 26.33
C ARG A 232 8.09 -1.05 27.23
N THR A 233 8.83 -2.05 26.74
CA THR A 233 9.94 -2.67 27.48
C THR A 233 11.14 -1.73 27.67
N ARG A 234 11.28 -0.72 26.81
CA ARG A 234 12.31 0.32 26.91
C ARG A 234 11.94 1.54 27.77
N GLN A 235 10.74 1.64 28.31
CA GLN A 235 10.44 2.75 29.21
C GLN A 235 11.36 2.65 30.43
N PRO A 236 12.25 3.64 30.67
CA PRO A 236 13.08 3.63 31.86
C PRO A 236 12.13 3.60 33.06
N SER A 237 12.40 2.72 34.02
CA SER A 237 11.71 2.70 35.30
C SER A 237 11.73 4.13 35.84
N THR A 238 10.57 4.76 35.92
CA THR A 238 10.40 6.06 36.57
C THR A 238 11.07 5.97 37.93
N ALA A 239 12.02 6.86 38.17
CA ALA A 239 12.78 6.96 39.40
C ALA A 239 11.83 7.01 40.61
N GLN A 240 11.69 5.89 41.28
CA GLN A 240 11.06 5.73 42.57
C GLN A 240 12.09 4.97 43.39
N ASP A 241 12.98 5.73 44.03
CA ASP A 241 13.82 5.38 45.20
C ASP A 241 15.00 6.36 45.32
N CYS A 242 14.68 7.65 45.48
CA CYS A 242 15.59 8.62 46.10
C CYS A 242 14.85 9.31 47.26
N VAL A 243 14.34 8.51 48.20
CA VAL A 243 14.11 9.00 49.57
C VAL A 243 15.22 8.39 50.41
N GLY A 244 16.38 9.04 50.36
CA GLY A 244 17.52 8.78 51.22
C GLY A 244 17.53 9.82 52.34
N ASP A 245 17.03 9.37 53.47
CA ASP A 245 17.24 9.82 54.85
C ASP A 245 18.28 10.95 55.06
N GLY A 246 17.81 12.12 55.47
CA GLY A 246 18.61 13.26 55.91
C GLY A 246 18.42 13.50 57.40
N GLY A 247 18.76 12.50 58.23
CA GLY A 247 18.79 12.58 59.69
C GLY A 247 20.23 12.54 60.22
N HIS A 248 20.73 13.73 60.60
CA HIS A 248 21.58 14.08 61.74
C HIS A 248 22.46 15.30 61.45
#